data_AF-A0AAX3T738-F1
#
_entry.id   AF-A0AAX3T738-F1
#
_cell.length_a   1.000
_cell.length_b   1.000
_cell.length_c   1.000
_cell.angle_alpha   90.00
_cell.angle_beta   90.00
_cell.angle_gamma   90.00
#
_symmetry.space_group_name_H-M   'P 1'
#
loop_
_entity.id
_entity.type
_entity.pdbx_description
1 polymer ?
#
loop_
_entity_poly.entity_id
_entity_poly.type
_entity_poly.pdbx_seq_one_letter_code
_entity_poly.pdbx_strand_id
1 'polypeptide(L)'
;MAESIGDGRFEAGLEHLHRYVAVYGTSNARRRDVIDGFAIGTWVQSRSADYRKGRLSAERIERLETEFPDWRWTIRTNQGCVNASRP
;
A
#
# COMPACT_ATOMS: atom_id res chain seq x y z
N MET A 1 14.11 -2.33 -17.73
CA MET A 1 14.00 -2.01 -16.29
C MET A 1 12.52 -2.07 -15.98
N ALA A 2 12.10 -3.04 -15.17
CA ALA A 2 10.75 -3.57 -14.94
C ALA A 2 9.54 -2.74 -15.42
N GLU A 3 9.18 -2.91 -16.69
CA GLU A 3 7.86 -2.55 -17.23
C GLU A 3 6.98 -3.79 -17.16
N SER A 4 6.28 -3.99 -16.04
CA SER A 4 5.26 -5.02 -15.88
C SER A 4 3.95 -4.36 -15.46
N ILE A 5 3.12 -4.16 -16.49
CA ILE A 5 1.72 -3.72 -16.52
C ILE A 5 0.90 -4.27 -15.35
N GLY A 6 0.06 -3.43 -14.74
CA GLY A 6 -1.16 -3.95 -14.12
C GLY A 6 -1.87 -3.02 -13.16
N ASP A 7 -2.92 -2.36 -13.64
CA ASP A 7 -3.89 -1.48 -12.95
C ASP A 7 -3.36 -0.05 -12.74
N GLY A 8 -3.75 0.88 -13.63
CA GLY A 8 -3.32 2.28 -13.54
C GLY A 8 -3.68 2.98 -12.22
N ARG A 9 -4.66 2.46 -11.46
CA ARG A 9 -4.95 2.92 -10.08
C ARG A 9 -3.97 2.40 -9.03
N PHE A 10 -3.33 1.25 -9.28
CA PHE A 10 -2.24 0.73 -8.47
C PHE A 10 -0.95 1.48 -8.75
N GLU A 11 -0.60 1.67 -10.02
CA GLU A 11 0.60 2.41 -10.45
C GLU A 11 0.55 3.86 -9.99
N ALA A 12 -0.59 4.55 -10.21
CA ALA A 12 -0.76 5.89 -9.68
C ALA A 12 -0.62 5.92 -8.15
N GLY A 13 -1.22 4.98 -7.42
CA GLY A 13 -1.09 4.91 -5.97
C GLY A 13 0.35 4.68 -5.48
N LEU A 14 1.11 3.86 -6.21
CA LEU A 14 2.54 3.64 -5.98
C LEU A 14 3.35 4.91 -6.17
N GLU A 15 3.15 5.65 -7.27
CA GLU A 15 3.85 6.92 -7.51
C GLU A 15 3.56 7.93 -6.41
N HIS A 16 2.30 8.05 -5.98
CA HIS A 16 1.90 8.91 -4.88
C HIS A 16 2.52 8.47 -3.55
N LEU A 17 2.65 7.16 -3.32
CA LEU A 17 3.33 6.62 -2.15
C LEU A 17 4.83 6.94 -2.17
N HIS A 18 5.51 6.79 -3.30
CA HIS A 18 6.91 7.19 -3.45
C HIS A 18 7.10 8.66 -3.12
N ARG A 19 6.23 9.54 -3.62
CA ARG A 19 6.27 10.97 -3.25
C ARG A 19 6.02 11.18 -1.77
N TYR A 20 5.06 10.47 -1.17
CA TYR A 20 4.79 10.57 0.26
C TYR A 20 6.02 10.16 1.09
N VAL A 21 6.66 9.04 0.76
CA VAL A 21 7.89 8.58 1.43
C VAL A 21 9.04 9.55 1.19
N ALA A 22 9.17 10.14 0.00
CA ALA A 22 10.19 11.14 -0.28
C ALA A 22 10.00 12.44 0.52
N VAL A 23 8.74 12.85 0.77
CA VAL A 23 8.41 14.08 1.50
C VAL A 23 8.45 13.88 3.02
N TYR A 24 7.87 12.78 3.51
CA TYR A 24 7.70 12.53 4.94
C TYR A 24 8.75 11.59 5.53
N GLY A 25 9.52 10.88 4.70
CA GLY A 25 10.48 9.87 5.12
C GLY A 25 9.84 8.60 5.69
N THR A 26 8.52 8.46 5.62
CA THR A 26 7.79 7.31 6.16
C THR A 26 6.72 6.83 5.20
N SER A 27 6.54 5.51 5.14
CA SER A 27 5.47 4.86 4.38
C SER A 27 4.15 4.80 5.16
N ASN A 28 4.12 5.30 6.40
CA ASN A 28 2.96 5.25 7.27
C ASN A 28 1.99 6.42 7.04
N ALA A 29 1.28 6.38 5.92
CA ALA A 29 0.21 7.34 5.65
C ALA A 29 -1.00 7.07 6.57
N ARG A 30 -1.49 8.09 7.29
CA ARG A 30 -2.74 7.96 8.05
C ARG A 30 -3.91 7.99 7.07
N ARG A 31 -5.07 7.47 7.49
CA ARG A 31 -6.29 7.41 6.65
C ARG A 31 -6.71 8.75 6.00
N ARG A 32 -6.42 9.87 6.67
CA ARG A 32 -6.74 11.24 6.22
C ARG A 32 -5.62 11.92 5.44
N ASP A 33 -4.47 11.26 5.27
CA ASP A 33 -3.37 11.80 4.48
C ASP A 33 -3.76 11.77 2.99
N VAL A 34 -3.51 12.91 2.36
CA VAL A 34 -3.72 13.14 0.93
C VAL A 34 -2.42 13.72 0.40
N ILE A 35 -1.94 13.18 -0.71
CA ILE A 35 -0.75 13.68 -1.41
C ILE A 35 -1.15 13.99 -2.85
N ASP A 36 -0.87 15.19 -3.32
CA ASP A 36 -1.19 15.62 -4.69
C ASP A 36 -2.68 15.48 -5.08
N GLY A 37 -3.59 15.61 -4.09
CA GLY A 37 -5.03 15.38 -4.29
C GLY A 37 -5.45 13.90 -4.28
N PHE A 38 -4.51 12.97 -4.14
CA PHE A 38 -4.77 11.55 -4.00
C PHE A 38 -4.83 11.13 -2.53
N ALA A 39 -5.96 10.57 -2.11
CA ALA A 39 -6.17 10.12 -0.72
C ALA A 39 -5.38 8.84 -0.42
N ILE A 40 -4.06 8.98 -0.27
CA ILE A 40 -3.11 7.88 -0.07
C ILE A 40 -3.49 7.05 1.16
N GLY A 41 -3.96 7.68 2.24
CA GLY A 41 -4.46 6.96 3.41
C GLY A 41 -5.64 6.03 3.12
N THR A 42 -6.56 6.46 2.25
CA THR A 42 -7.71 5.64 1.83
C THR A 42 -7.27 4.55 0.86
N TRP A 43 -6.29 4.82 0.00
CA TRP A 43 -5.70 3.83 -0.90
C TRP A 43 -5.01 2.71 -0.12
N VAL A 44 -4.13 3.03 0.84
CA VAL A 44 -3.45 2.03 1.70
C VAL A 44 -4.48 1.14 2.41
N GLN A 45 -5.52 1.74 3.00
CA GLN A 45 -6.62 1.01 3.64
C GLN A 45 -7.37 0.09 2.67
N SER A 46 -7.65 0.57 1.46
CA SER A 46 -8.37 -0.21 0.44
C SER A 46 -7.52 -1.38 -0.04
N ARG A 47 -6.22 -1.20 -0.23
CA ARG A 47 -5.27 -2.26 -0.61
C ARG A 47 -5.08 -3.28 0.51
N SER A 48 -4.99 -2.85 1.77
CA SER A 48 -4.94 -3.76 2.92
C SER A 48 -6.22 -4.59 3.06
N ALA A 49 -7.39 -3.98 2.84
CA ALA A 49 -8.66 -4.70 2.84
C ALA A 49 -8.77 -5.71 1.69
N ASP A 50 -8.26 -5.37 0.50
CA ASP A 50 -8.23 -6.23 -0.68
C ASP A 50 -7.23 -7.40 -0.51
N TYR A 51 -6.08 -7.13 0.10
CA TYR A 51 -5.10 -8.12 0.54
C TYR A 51 -5.71 -9.14 1.50
N ARG A 52 -6.41 -8.68 2.56
CA ARG A 52 -7.10 -9.57 3.50
C ARG A 52 -8.19 -10.42 2.84
N LYS A 53 -8.78 -9.92 1.76
CA LYS A 53 -9.78 -10.63 0.96
C LYS A 53 -9.17 -11.56 -0.10
N GLY A 54 -7.83 -11.63 -0.22
CA GLY A 54 -7.15 -12.41 -1.24
C GLY A 54 -7.38 -11.90 -2.67
N ARG A 55 -7.73 -10.61 -2.81
CA ARG A 55 -7.99 -9.98 -4.12
C ARG A 55 -6.74 -9.30 -4.70
N LEU A 56 -5.72 -9.05 -3.86
CA LEU A 56 -4.41 -8.63 -4.33
C LEU A 56 -3.60 -9.86 -4.79
N SER A 57 -3.04 -9.78 -5.99
CA SER A 57 -2.09 -10.77 -6.48
C SER A 57 -0.77 -10.72 -5.70
N ALA A 58 -0.16 -11.88 -5.48
CA ALA A 58 1.14 -12.03 -4.81
C ALA A 58 2.21 -11.08 -5.40
N GLU A 59 2.27 -10.95 -6.73
CA GLU A 59 3.23 -10.07 -7.40
C GLU A 59 3.11 -8.60 -6.96
N ARG A 60 1.89 -8.10 -6.75
CA ARG A 60 1.67 -6.72 -6.29
C ARG A 60 2.07 -6.51 -4.84
N ILE A 61 1.85 -7.54 -4.02
CA ILE A 61 2.22 -7.54 -2.61
C ILE A 61 3.74 -7.49 -2.51
N GLU A 62 4.41 -8.41 -3.20
CA GLU A 62 5.87 -8.51 -3.21
C GLU A 62 6.51 -7.25 -3.79
N ARG A 63 5.90 -6.62 -4.80
CA ARG A 63 6.38 -5.35 -5.34
C ARG A 63 6.35 -4.23 -4.29
N LEU A 64 5.27 -4.11 -3.52
CA LEU A 64 5.19 -3.11 -2.44
C LEU A 64 6.19 -3.39 -1.31
N GLU A 65 6.35 -4.65 -0.91
CA GLU A 65 7.31 -5.04 0.13
C GLU A 65 8.76 -4.88 -0.32
N THR A 66 9.05 -5.08 -1.61
CA THR A 66 10.38 -4.92 -2.20
C THR A 66 10.76 -3.45 -2.36
N GLU A 67 9.85 -2.62 -2.89
CA GLU A 67 10.10 -1.19 -3.13
C GLU A 67 10.17 -0.39 -1.81
N PHE A 68 9.44 -0.85 -0.78
CA PHE A 68 9.31 -0.13 0.48
C PHE A 68 9.61 -1.07 1.67
N PRO A 69 10.84 -1.07 2.19
CA PRO A 69 11.20 -1.92 3.34
C PRO A 69 10.47 -1.52 4.64
N ASP A 70 10.02 -0.27 4.75
CA ASP A 70 9.20 0.23 5.87
C ASP A 70 7.69 0.09 5.59
N TRP A 71 7.31 -0.52 4.46
CA TRP A 71 5.90 -0.74 4.15
C TRP A 71 5.29 -1.74 5.10
N ARG A 72 4.22 -1.29 5.74
CA ARG A 72 3.42 -2.14 6.60
C ARG A 72 2.01 -2.14 6.08
N TRP A 73 1.46 -3.35 5.98
CA TRP A 73 0.01 -3.56 5.92
C TRP A 73 -0.62 -3.24 7.31
N THR A 74 -0.30 -2.08 7.90
CA THR A 74 -0.79 -1.65 9.22
C THR A 74 -2.22 -1.17 9.13
N ILE A 75 -3.12 -2.13 9.24
CA ILE A 75 -4.49 -1.94 9.65
C ILE A 75 -4.50 -1.74 11.16
N ARG A 76 -4.54 -0.49 11.64
CA ARG A 76 -5.00 -0.24 13.02
C ARG A 76 -6.52 -0.38 13.06
N THR A 77 -7.02 -1.59 12.84
CA THR A 77 -8.36 -1.97 13.25
C THR A 77 -8.25 -2.52 14.66
N ASN A 78 -9.08 -1.99 15.56
CA ASN A 78 -9.21 -2.38 16.95
C ASN A 78 -9.79 -3.81 17.14
N GLN A 79 -9.49 -4.77 16.27
CA GLN A 79 -9.95 -6.14 16.49
C GLN A 79 -9.13 -7.13 15.68
N GLY A 80 -8.53 -8.07 16.43
CA GLY A 80 -8.46 -9.48 16.08
C GLY A 80 -7.50 -9.87 14.96
N CYS A 81 -6.60 -10.78 15.34
CA CYS A 81 -5.92 -11.77 14.52
C CYS A 81 -4.90 -11.34 13.46
N VAL A 82 -3.64 -11.57 13.89
CA VAL A 82 -2.50 -12.19 13.20
C VAL A 82 -1.85 -11.40 12.08
N ASN A 83 -0.53 -11.21 12.23
CA ASN A 83 0.37 -11.00 11.10
C ASN A 83 -0.07 -11.96 9.99
N ALA A 84 -0.46 -11.39 8.85
CA ALA A 84 -0.84 -12.16 7.69
C ALA A 84 0.39 -12.97 7.25
N SER A 85 0.48 -14.20 7.75
CA SER A 85 1.19 -15.25 7.03
C SER A 85 0.57 -15.27 5.64
N ARG A 86 1.39 -15.00 4.63
CA ARG A 86 1.05 -15.00 3.20
C ARG A 86 -0.03 -16.06 2.92
N PRO A 87 -1.16 -15.73 2.27
CA PRO A 87 -2.18 -16.71 1.92
C PRO A 87 -1.62 -17.85 1.06
#